data_AF-A0A932PFC5-F1
#
_entry.id   AF-A0A932PFC5-F1
#
_cell.length_a   1.000
_cell.length_b   1.000
_cell.length_c   1.000
_cell.angle_alpha   90.00
_cell.angle_beta   90.00
_cell.angle_gamma   90.00
#
_symmetry.space_group_name_H-M   'P 1'
#
loop_
_entity.id
_entity.type
_entity.pdbx_description
1 polymer ?
#
loop_
_entity_poly.entity_id
_entity_poly.type
_entity_poly.pdbx_seq_one_letter_code
_entity_poly.pdbx_strand_id
1 'polypeptide(L)'
;MTHWIHQAWRGATGFLHHTRRLAWVDLLVLAGVAGAVCGLVSLAGEWTGALRPTVAIDLSPWALPLYTFFSLMRGLAAYVLSLAFTLGYGYWAAKDRMAERVLMPLLDILQSIPVLGFMPGLVLALVAVFPSSNFGLELAAVVMIFTGQAWNMTFSFYHSLRSLPLELQEPAQVYRFTGWQRLKWVELPYATMGLVWNSMMSMAGGWFFLMINESFRLGERDFRLPGIGSYMSVAVEHGDTQAMCWAIVAMTLMIVALDQLLWRPVVVWAQKFRLEEAGSTEVASSWFLNWLGRSRILALGKLKLRRWRRRRAAAASGPPARRSSRGASGPQRRLSWAAFLLLLTALAAGGMKLLHLLVGVSLVDWLTVAAASLGTLGRVLL
;
A
#
# COMPACT_ATOMS: atom_id res chain seq x y z
N MET A 1 -5.37 17.94 30.86
CA MET A 1 -5.08 16.92 29.81
C MET A 1 -5.84 17.14 28.48
N THR A 2 -7.01 17.78 28.48
CA THR A 2 -7.71 18.18 27.24
C THR A 2 -6.98 19.25 26.42
N HIS A 3 -6.09 20.02 27.05
CA HIS A 3 -5.38 21.14 26.40
C HIS A 3 -4.28 20.69 25.42
N TRP A 4 -3.50 19.65 25.75
CA TRP A 4 -2.45 19.09 24.89
C TRP A 4 -3.03 18.32 23.69
N ILE A 5 -4.07 17.51 23.93
CA ILE A 5 -4.82 16.81 22.86
C ILE A 5 -5.54 17.81 21.94
N HIS A 6 -6.02 18.94 22.48
CA HIS A 6 -6.54 20.02 21.65
C HIS A 6 -5.45 20.82 20.93
N GLN A 7 -4.28 21.04 21.53
CA GLN A 7 -3.17 21.76 20.90
C GLN A 7 -2.56 20.99 19.73
N ALA A 8 -2.44 19.66 19.82
CA ALA A 8 -2.01 18.79 18.71
C ALA A 8 -2.94 18.84 17.48
N TRP A 9 -4.15 19.42 17.62
CA TRP A 9 -5.16 19.54 16.57
C TRP A 9 -5.52 21.01 16.22
N ARG A 10 -4.88 22.01 16.82
CA ARG A 10 -5.32 23.43 16.76
C ARG A 10 -4.64 24.30 15.71
N GLY A 11 -3.61 23.83 15.01
CA GLY A 11 -2.85 24.63 14.02
C GLY A 11 -3.57 25.05 12.73
N ALA A 12 -4.90 25.16 12.69
CA ALA A 12 -5.66 25.40 11.45
C ALA A 12 -6.82 26.39 11.62
N THR A 13 -6.62 27.48 12.36
CA THR A 13 -7.63 28.54 12.50
C THR A 13 -7.02 29.93 12.36
N GLY A 14 -7.00 30.39 11.11
CA GLY A 14 -6.77 31.77 10.65
C GLY A 14 -6.72 31.67 9.12
N PHE A 15 -7.44 32.42 8.29
CA PHE A 15 -8.12 33.70 8.44
C PHE A 15 -9.17 33.73 7.31
N LEU A 16 -10.43 34.05 7.63
CA LEU A 16 -11.46 34.29 6.63
C LEU A 16 -11.35 35.75 6.21
N HIS A 17 -11.04 35.99 4.94
CA HIS A 17 -11.49 37.06 4.04
C HIS A 17 -10.49 37.10 2.88
N HIS A 18 -10.97 37.02 1.62
CA HIS A 18 -10.37 37.46 0.33
C HIS A 18 -11.01 36.66 -0.83
N THR A 19 -12.04 37.24 -1.47
CA THR A 19 -13.15 36.53 -2.12
C THR A 19 -13.02 36.19 -3.61
N ARG A 20 -11.91 36.47 -4.30
CA ARG A 20 -11.81 36.23 -5.77
C ARG A 20 -10.78 35.17 -6.22
N ARG A 21 -9.71 34.92 -5.47
CA ARG A 21 -8.72 33.85 -5.80
C ARG A 21 -9.16 32.44 -5.37
N LEU A 22 -10.32 32.31 -4.70
CA LEU A 22 -10.80 31.06 -4.08
C LEU A 22 -11.58 30.15 -5.04
N ALA A 23 -12.21 30.68 -6.09
CA ALA A 23 -13.10 29.91 -6.98
C ALA A 23 -12.35 28.89 -7.87
N TRP A 24 -11.16 29.24 -8.34
CA TRP A 24 -10.33 28.34 -9.17
C TRP A 24 -9.80 27.13 -8.40
N VAL A 25 -9.51 27.30 -7.10
CA VAL A 25 -9.10 26.20 -6.22
C VAL A 25 -10.25 25.21 -6.04
N ASP A 26 -11.47 25.70 -5.82
CA ASP A 26 -12.64 24.84 -5.67
C ASP A 26 -13.01 24.11 -6.98
N LEU A 27 -12.84 24.75 -8.15
CA LEU A 27 -12.99 24.13 -9.48
C LEU A 27 -11.97 23.00 -9.72
N LEU A 28 -10.69 23.22 -9.37
CA LEU A 28 -9.65 22.20 -9.50
C LEU A 28 -9.87 21.02 -8.55
N VAL A 29 -10.35 21.28 -7.33
CA VAL A 29 -10.74 20.22 -6.38
C VAL A 29 -11.92 19.41 -6.93
N LEU A 30 -12.94 20.06 -7.49
CA LEU A 30 -14.07 19.38 -8.11
C LEU A 30 -13.67 18.57 -9.34
N ALA A 31 -12.80 19.11 -10.19
CA ALA A 31 -12.25 18.40 -11.35
C ALA A 31 -11.41 17.19 -10.93
N GLY A 32 -10.60 17.30 -9.88
CA GLY A 32 -9.84 16.19 -9.31
C GLY A 32 -10.74 15.10 -8.73
N VAL A 33 -11.80 15.47 -8.02
CA VAL A 33 -12.79 14.51 -7.48
C VAL A 33 -13.56 13.84 -8.63
N ALA A 34 -14.00 14.59 -9.63
CA ALA A 34 -14.68 14.05 -10.80
C ALA A 34 -13.76 13.10 -11.59
N GLY A 35 -12.50 13.46 -11.80
CA GLY A 35 -11.50 12.59 -12.42
C GLY A 35 -11.26 11.30 -11.64
N ALA A 36 -11.19 11.39 -10.30
CA ALA A 36 -11.07 10.20 -9.45
C ALA A 36 -12.31 9.29 -9.53
N VAL A 37 -13.52 9.87 -9.56
CA VAL A 37 -14.77 9.11 -9.70
C VAL A 37 -14.87 8.46 -11.08
N CYS A 38 -14.63 9.22 -12.15
CA CYS A 38 -14.61 8.68 -13.52
C CYS A 38 -13.57 7.57 -13.64
N GLY A 39 -12.38 7.78 -13.08
CA GLY A 39 -11.33 6.78 -13.08
C GLY A 39 -11.68 5.52 -12.28
N LEU A 40 -12.34 5.65 -11.12
CA LEU A 40 -12.86 4.49 -10.37
C LEU A 40 -13.94 3.73 -11.16
N VAL A 41 -14.80 4.44 -11.90
CA VAL A 41 -15.80 3.82 -12.78
C VAL A 41 -15.11 3.09 -13.94
N SER A 42 -14.10 3.69 -14.56
CA SER A 42 -13.29 3.04 -15.61
C SER A 42 -12.56 1.80 -15.09
N LEU A 43 -11.99 1.87 -13.88
CA LEU A 43 -11.35 0.73 -13.23
C LEU A 43 -12.36 -0.40 -12.96
N ALA A 44 -13.54 -0.06 -12.43
CA ALA A 44 -14.61 -1.03 -12.22
C ALA A 44 -15.08 -1.66 -13.54
N GLY A 45 -15.15 -0.88 -14.62
CA GLY A 45 -15.46 -1.36 -15.97
C GLY A 45 -14.39 -2.34 -16.49
N GLU A 46 -13.11 -2.04 -16.30
CA GLU A 46 -12.01 -2.95 -16.68
C GLU A 46 -12.05 -4.24 -15.86
N TRP A 47 -12.28 -4.17 -14.55
CA TRP A 47 -12.32 -5.33 -13.66
C TRP A 47 -13.51 -6.26 -13.94
N THR A 48 -14.66 -5.69 -14.31
CA THR A 48 -15.90 -6.43 -14.61
C THR A 48 -16.05 -6.80 -16.09
N GLY A 49 -15.18 -6.27 -16.94
CA GLY A 49 -15.15 -6.58 -18.37
C GLY A 49 -14.82 -8.05 -18.62
N ALA A 50 -15.29 -8.56 -19.76
CA ALA A 50 -14.94 -9.90 -20.23
C ALA A 50 -13.41 -10.05 -20.30
N LEU A 51 -12.89 -11.24 -19.98
CA LEU A 51 -11.48 -11.54 -20.10
C LEU A 51 -11.02 -11.24 -21.53
N ARG A 52 -10.12 -10.26 -21.72
CA ARG A 52 -9.56 -9.89 -23.03
C ARG A 52 -8.14 -10.43 -23.11
N PRO A 53 -7.89 -11.53 -23.84
CA PRO A 53 -6.55 -12.11 -23.96
C PRO A 53 -5.60 -11.26 -24.82
N THR A 54 -6.10 -10.28 -25.56
CA THR A 54 -5.26 -9.38 -26.35
C THR A 54 -5.79 -7.95 -26.25
N VAL A 55 -5.09 -7.12 -25.46
CA VAL A 55 -5.35 -5.67 -25.43
C VAL A 55 -4.39 -5.02 -26.42
N ALA A 56 -4.93 -4.46 -27.51
CA ALA A 56 -4.15 -3.60 -28.39
C ALA A 56 -3.79 -2.32 -27.61
N ILE A 57 -2.50 -2.09 -27.39
CA ILE A 57 -2.01 -0.91 -26.68
C ILE A 57 -1.81 0.22 -27.69
N ASP A 58 -2.48 1.34 -27.44
CA ASP A 58 -2.32 2.55 -28.25
C ASP A 58 -1.05 3.30 -27.83
N LEU A 59 -0.12 3.48 -28.77
CA LEU A 59 1.13 4.23 -28.55
C LEU A 59 0.94 5.75 -28.71
N SER A 60 -0.29 6.23 -28.87
CA SER A 60 -0.55 7.66 -28.90
C SER A 60 -0.21 8.31 -27.54
N PRO A 61 0.41 9.51 -27.53
CA PRO A 61 0.68 10.23 -26.29
C PRO A 61 -0.59 10.57 -25.48
N TRP A 62 -1.76 10.53 -26.13
CA TRP A 62 -3.05 10.81 -25.51
C TRP A 62 -3.61 9.62 -24.72
N ALA A 63 -3.11 8.41 -24.96
CA ALA A 63 -3.44 7.23 -24.17
C ALA A 63 -2.71 7.20 -22.82
N LEU A 64 -1.55 7.86 -22.72
CA LEU A 64 -0.70 7.84 -21.53
C LEU A 64 -1.36 8.33 -20.23
N PRO A 65 -2.16 9.41 -20.22
CA PRO A 65 -2.88 9.83 -19.01
C PRO A 65 -3.78 8.72 -18.45
N LEU A 66 -4.48 7.98 -19.32
CA LEU A 66 -5.37 6.90 -18.91
C LEU A 66 -4.57 5.69 -18.42
N TYR A 67 -3.52 5.30 -19.14
CA TYR A 67 -2.64 4.20 -18.73
C TYR A 67 -1.92 4.48 -17.41
N THR A 68 -1.42 5.70 -17.24
CA THR A 68 -0.82 6.18 -15.99
C THR A 68 -1.84 6.14 -14.84
N PHE A 69 -3.09 6.51 -15.12
CA PHE A 69 -4.16 6.42 -14.13
C PHE A 69 -4.44 4.98 -13.69
N PHE A 70 -4.54 4.02 -14.62
CA PHE A 70 -4.74 2.60 -14.28
C PHE A 70 -3.58 2.05 -13.45
N SER A 71 -2.34 2.31 -13.87
CA SER A 71 -1.13 1.98 -13.13
C SER A 71 -1.15 2.56 -11.71
N LEU A 72 -1.47 3.84 -11.57
CA LEU A 72 -1.59 4.51 -10.28
C LEU A 72 -2.65 3.84 -9.38
N MET A 73 -3.81 3.48 -9.93
CA MET A 73 -4.87 2.83 -9.16
C MET A 73 -4.46 1.45 -8.66
N ARG A 74 -3.80 0.62 -9.48
CA ARG A 74 -3.26 -0.67 -9.04
C ARG A 74 -2.24 -0.49 -7.92
N GLY A 75 -1.32 0.45 -8.09
CA GLY A 75 -0.31 0.80 -7.09
C GLY A 75 -0.92 1.28 -5.76
N LEU A 76 -1.96 2.11 -5.80
CA LEU A 76 -2.65 2.61 -4.61
C LEU A 76 -3.53 1.53 -3.95
N ALA A 77 -4.20 0.68 -4.72
CA ALA A 77 -4.97 -0.43 -4.20
C ALA A 77 -4.07 -1.42 -3.45
N ALA A 78 -2.93 -1.77 -4.05
CA ALA A 78 -1.89 -2.56 -3.41
C ALA A 78 -1.37 -1.87 -2.15
N TYR A 79 -1.12 -0.56 -2.18
CA TYR A 79 -0.60 0.18 -1.03
C TYR A 79 -1.60 0.17 0.15
N VAL A 80 -2.89 0.35 -0.11
CA VAL A 80 -3.93 0.26 0.93
C VAL A 80 -3.97 -1.15 1.53
N LEU A 81 -3.86 -2.19 0.71
CA LEU A 81 -3.79 -3.58 1.16
C LEU A 81 -2.53 -3.82 2.00
N SER A 82 -1.38 -3.33 1.55
CA SER A 82 -0.09 -3.40 2.27
C SER A 82 -0.17 -2.68 3.61
N LEU A 83 -0.79 -1.50 3.67
CA LEU A 83 -0.94 -0.75 4.91
C LEU A 83 -1.85 -1.47 5.90
N ALA A 84 -2.99 -2.02 5.42
CA ALA A 84 -3.88 -2.83 6.24
C ALA A 84 -3.18 -4.09 6.77
N PHE A 85 -2.43 -4.77 5.91
CA PHE A 85 -1.59 -5.91 6.29
C PHE A 85 -0.55 -5.52 7.34
N THR A 86 0.22 -4.45 7.12
CA THR A 86 1.21 -3.96 8.08
C THR A 86 0.59 -3.69 9.45
N LEU A 87 -0.53 -2.95 9.47
CA LEU A 87 -1.18 -2.57 10.73
C LEU A 87 -1.73 -3.79 11.48
N GLY A 88 -2.26 -4.80 10.77
CA GLY A 88 -2.76 -6.03 11.39
C GLY A 88 -1.64 -6.99 11.78
N TYR A 89 -0.85 -7.40 10.80
CA TYR A 89 0.24 -8.38 10.92
C TYR A 89 1.33 -7.88 11.89
N GLY A 90 1.83 -6.68 11.66
CA GLY A 90 2.89 -6.08 12.49
C GLY A 90 2.44 -5.82 13.91
N TYR A 91 1.19 -5.40 14.12
CA TYR A 91 0.64 -5.24 15.47
C TYR A 91 0.53 -6.58 16.21
N TRP A 92 0.03 -7.62 15.53
CA TRP A 92 -0.10 -8.94 16.15
C TRP A 92 1.27 -9.53 16.50
N ALA A 93 2.23 -9.47 15.57
CA ALA A 93 3.60 -9.90 15.80
C ALA A 93 4.26 -9.13 16.97
N ALA A 94 3.97 -7.83 17.11
CA ALA A 94 4.54 -7.03 18.20
C ALA A 94 3.96 -7.34 19.59
N LYS A 95 2.69 -7.76 19.67
CA LYS A 95 1.95 -7.92 20.93
C LYS A 95 1.89 -9.34 21.47
N ASP A 96 2.02 -10.35 20.63
CA ASP A 96 1.97 -11.75 21.03
C ASP A 96 3.32 -12.43 20.79
N ARG A 97 3.96 -12.93 21.86
CA ARG A 97 5.27 -13.62 21.78
C ARG A 97 5.25 -14.86 20.90
N MET A 98 4.11 -15.56 20.80
CA MET A 98 3.98 -16.71 19.91
C MET A 98 3.85 -16.25 18.46
N ALA A 99 3.07 -15.19 18.22
CA ALA A 99 2.95 -14.59 16.90
C ALA A 99 4.31 -14.05 16.43
N GLU A 100 5.07 -13.36 17.29
CA GLU A 100 6.44 -12.88 17.01
C GLU A 100 7.34 -14.00 16.47
N ARG A 101 7.37 -15.15 17.15
CA ARG A 101 8.22 -16.31 16.80
C ARG A 101 7.85 -16.98 15.48
N VAL A 102 6.65 -16.76 14.97
CA VAL A 102 6.14 -17.39 13.74
C VAL A 102 6.09 -16.38 12.60
N LEU A 103 5.43 -15.26 12.84
CA LEU A 103 5.15 -14.24 11.85
C LEU A 103 6.42 -13.51 11.41
N MET A 104 7.39 -13.24 12.29
CA MET A 104 8.63 -12.56 11.88
C MET A 104 9.47 -13.45 10.95
N PRO A 105 9.79 -14.71 11.29
CA PRO A 105 10.50 -15.60 10.37
C PRO A 105 9.72 -15.89 9.09
N LEU A 106 8.38 -16.01 9.16
CA LEU A 106 7.56 -16.16 7.95
C LEU A 106 7.69 -14.95 7.03
N LEU A 107 7.66 -13.74 7.60
CA LEU A 107 7.81 -12.50 6.84
C LEU A 107 9.19 -12.43 6.18
N ASP A 108 10.24 -12.85 6.90
CA ASP A 108 11.61 -12.95 6.39
C ASP A 108 11.76 -13.96 5.24
N ILE A 109 11.11 -15.12 5.34
CA ILE A 109 11.10 -16.11 4.27
C ILE A 109 10.32 -15.58 3.06
N LEU A 110 9.11 -15.06 3.27
CA LEU A 110 8.25 -14.59 2.18
C LEU A 110 8.86 -13.43 1.41
N GLN A 111 9.58 -12.52 2.08
CA GLN A 111 10.26 -11.41 1.39
C GLN A 111 11.43 -11.84 0.51
N SER A 112 12.01 -13.02 0.77
CA SER A 112 13.14 -13.55 0.00
C SER A 112 12.71 -14.20 -1.32
N ILE A 113 11.41 -14.52 -1.48
CA ILE A 113 10.88 -15.17 -2.68
C ILE A 113 10.75 -14.14 -3.80
N PRO A 114 11.45 -14.30 -4.94
CA PRO A 114 11.32 -13.38 -6.06
C PRO A 114 9.91 -13.44 -6.64
N VAL A 115 9.27 -12.29 -6.81
CA VAL A 115 7.92 -12.19 -7.39
C VAL A 115 7.81 -12.87 -8.75
N LEU A 116 8.83 -12.70 -9.58
CA LEU A 116 8.94 -13.36 -10.88
C LEU A 116 8.85 -14.89 -10.80
N GLY A 117 9.34 -15.50 -9.71
CA GLY A 117 9.39 -16.95 -9.55
C GLY A 117 8.02 -17.60 -9.36
N PHE A 118 7.07 -16.92 -8.69
CA PHE A 118 5.71 -17.44 -8.50
C PHE A 118 4.67 -16.76 -9.39
N MET A 119 5.08 -15.78 -10.21
CA MET A 119 4.16 -14.96 -10.99
C MET A 119 3.30 -15.72 -12.00
N PRO A 120 3.86 -16.54 -12.90
CA PRO A 120 3.05 -17.31 -13.84
C PRO A 120 2.01 -18.18 -13.13
N GLY A 121 2.41 -18.83 -12.02
CA GLY A 121 1.51 -19.67 -11.24
C GLY A 121 0.35 -18.90 -10.61
N LEU A 122 0.62 -17.72 -10.01
CA LEU A 122 -0.45 -16.90 -9.42
C LEU A 122 -1.41 -16.36 -10.49
N VAL A 123 -0.88 -15.84 -11.60
CA VAL A 123 -1.69 -15.32 -12.71
C VAL A 123 -2.61 -16.41 -13.24
N LEU A 124 -2.06 -17.59 -13.57
CA LEU A 124 -2.85 -18.71 -14.08
C LEU A 124 -3.90 -19.18 -13.06
N ALA A 125 -3.57 -19.24 -11.77
CA ALA A 125 -4.51 -19.63 -10.73
C ALA A 125 -5.68 -18.64 -10.62
N LEU A 126 -5.41 -17.34 -10.59
CA LEU A 126 -6.46 -16.33 -10.45
C LEU A 126 -7.30 -16.18 -11.72
N VAL A 127 -6.70 -16.32 -12.90
CA VAL A 127 -7.45 -16.38 -14.17
C VAL A 127 -8.34 -17.62 -14.22
N ALA A 128 -7.87 -18.77 -13.72
CA ALA A 128 -8.69 -19.99 -13.66
C ALA A 128 -9.86 -19.88 -12.68
N VAL A 129 -9.70 -19.13 -11.58
CA VAL A 129 -10.78 -18.86 -10.61
C VAL A 129 -11.80 -17.86 -11.18
N PHE A 130 -11.36 -16.90 -12.00
CA PHE A 130 -12.21 -15.87 -12.61
C PHE A 130 -12.14 -15.91 -14.14
N PRO A 131 -12.60 -16.99 -14.80
CA PRO A 131 -12.35 -17.21 -16.23
C PRO A 131 -13.14 -16.26 -17.14
N SER A 132 -14.24 -15.68 -16.65
CA SER A 132 -15.13 -14.81 -17.43
C SER A 132 -14.80 -13.32 -17.35
N SER A 133 -13.83 -12.91 -16.53
CA SER A 133 -13.55 -11.48 -16.29
C SER A 133 -12.06 -11.19 -16.11
N ASN A 134 -11.65 -9.94 -16.41
CA ASN A 134 -10.28 -9.48 -16.14
C ASN A 134 -9.94 -9.39 -14.63
N PHE A 135 -10.93 -9.54 -13.74
CA PHE A 135 -10.73 -9.50 -12.29
C PHE A 135 -9.57 -10.38 -11.81
N GLY A 136 -9.41 -11.59 -12.37
CA GLY A 136 -8.32 -12.50 -12.00
C GLY A 136 -6.93 -11.91 -12.31
N LEU A 137 -6.77 -11.27 -13.48
CA LEU A 137 -5.52 -10.62 -13.88
C LEU A 137 -5.22 -9.37 -13.05
N GLU A 138 -6.23 -8.53 -12.85
CA GLU A 138 -6.12 -7.31 -12.04
C GLU A 138 -5.77 -7.64 -10.58
N LEU A 139 -6.42 -8.65 -10.01
CA LEU A 139 -6.13 -9.12 -8.67
C LEU A 139 -4.71 -9.70 -8.59
N ALA A 140 -4.26 -10.45 -9.61
CA ALA A 140 -2.89 -10.95 -9.66
C ALA A 140 -1.89 -9.79 -9.63
N ALA A 141 -2.08 -8.78 -10.48
CA ALA A 141 -1.23 -7.59 -10.50
C ALA A 141 -1.20 -6.85 -9.16
N VAL A 142 -2.36 -6.65 -8.52
CA VAL A 142 -2.44 -6.01 -7.19
C VAL A 142 -1.72 -6.84 -6.13
N VAL A 143 -1.89 -8.17 -6.11
CA VAL A 143 -1.20 -9.05 -5.17
C VAL A 143 0.31 -9.01 -5.39
N MET A 144 0.77 -8.98 -6.64
CA MET A 144 2.20 -8.85 -6.93
C MET A 144 2.78 -7.53 -6.48
N ILE A 145 2.12 -6.41 -6.77
CA ILE A 145 2.57 -5.10 -6.29
C ILE A 145 2.58 -5.06 -4.76
N PHE A 146 1.55 -5.65 -4.12
CA PHE A 146 1.46 -5.75 -2.66
C PHE A 146 2.70 -6.43 -2.06
N THR A 147 3.19 -7.51 -2.67
CA THR A 147 4.40 -8.19 -2.18
C THR A 147 5.62 -7.27 -2.20
N GLY A 148 5.77 -6.41 -3.21
CA GLY A 148 6.84 -5.41 -3.23
C GLY A 148 6.72 -4.29 -2.19
N GLN A 149 5.51 -4.02 -1.69
CA GLN A 149 5.22 -2.90 -0.81
C GLN A 149 5.16 -3.30 0.68
N ALA A 150 4.69 -4.51 0.99
CA ALA A 150 4.27 -4.86 2.35
C ALA A 150 5.43 -5.07 3.34
N TRP A 151 6.57 -5.59 2.90
CA TRP A 151 7.62 -6.09 3.79
C TRP A 151 8.25 -4.99 4.66
N ASN A 152 8.91 -4.01 4.05
CA ASN A 152 9.63 -2.94 4.75
C ASN A 152 8.73 -2.15 5.70
N MET A 153 7.50 -1.86 5.26
CA MET A 153 6.50 -1.15 6.06
C MET A 153 6.09 -1.97 7.30
N THR A 154 5.95 -3.30 7.15
CA THR A 154 5.59 -4.20 8.25
C THR A 154 6.72 -4.32 9.27
N PHE A 155 7.97 -4.49 8.83
CA PHE A 155 9.13 -4.48 9.72
C PHE A 155 9.25 -3.16 10.48
N SER A 156 9.16 -2.03 9.78
CA SER A 156 9.22 -0.71 10.41
C SER A 156 8.16 -0.51 11.48
N PHE A 157 6.92 -0.89 11.19
CA PHE A 157 5.83 -0.78 12.15
C PHE A 157 6.06 -1.70 13.36
N TYR A 158 6.41 -2.96 13.12
CA TYR A 158 6.74 -3.92 14.17
C TYR A 158 7.84 -3.40 15.10
N HIS A 159 8.97 -2.96 14.54
CA HIS A 159 10.09 -2.44 15.32
C HIS A 159 9.72 -1.17 16.09
N SER A 160 8.94 -0.27 15.48
CA SER A 160 8.43 0.94 16.15
C SER A 160 7.57 0.59 17.37
N LEU A 161 6.74 -0.45 17.28
CA LEU A 161 5.94 -0.88 18.44
C LEU A 161 6.78 -1.51 19.54
N ARG A 162 7.87 -2.21 19.19
CA ARG A 162 8.78 -2.86 20.14
C ARG A 162 9.76 -1.89 20.80
N SER A 163 10.12 -0.81 20.12
CA SER A 163 11.02 0.23 20.63
C SER A 163 10.31 1.35 21.39
N LEU A 164 9.01 1.23 21.65
CA LEU A 164 8.22 2.25 22.34
C LEU A 164 8.75 2.51 23.76
N PRO A 165 9.26 3.72 24.09
CA PRO A 165 9.81 4.05 25.40
C PRO A 165 8.80 3.86 26.53
N LEU A 166 9.28 3.46 27.73
CA LEU A 166 8.41 3.24 28.89
C LEU A 166 7.61 4.50 29.28
N GLU A 167 8.21 5.68 29.14
CA GLU A 167 7.59 6.98 29.45
C GLU A 167 6.28 7.23 28.69
N LEU A 168 6.14 6.68 27.47
CA LEU A 168 4.90 6.76 26.70
C LEU A 168 3.91 5.65 27.06
N GLN A 169 4.40 4.55 27.65
CA GLN A 169 3.58 3.43 28.08
C GLN A 169 2.92 3.66 29.45
N GLU A 170 3.64 4.28 30.39
CA GLU A 170 3.17 4.52 31.76
C GLU A 170 1.86 5.35 31.82
N PRO A 171 1.71 6.46 31.08
CA PRO A 171 0.44 7.19 31.03
C PRO A 171 -0.71 6.29 30.56
N ALA A 172 -0.48 5.45 29.56
CA ALA A 172 -1.52 4.55 29.06
C ALA A 172 -1.97 3.53 30.13
N GLN A 173 -1.05 3.11 31.02
CA GLN A 173 -1.36 2.22 32.14
C GLN A 173 -2.13 2.95 33.25
N VAL A 174 -1.69 4.17 33.61
CA VAL A 174 -2.35 5.02 34.61
C VAL A 174 -3.79 5.35 34.20
N TYR A 175 -4.00 5.74 32.93
CA TYR A 175 -5.33 6.00 32.39
C TYR A 175 -6.13 4.74 32.03
N ARG A 176 -5.57 3.54 32.29
CA ARG A 176 -6.19 2.23 32.01
C ARG A 176 -6.74 2.13 30.58
N PHE A 177 -5.94 2.54 29.61
CA PHE A 177 -6.32 2.47 28.20
C PHE A 177 -6.57 1.02 27.78
N THR A 178 -7.67 0.80 27.07
CA THR A 178 -7.93 -0.45 26.34
C THR A 178 -6.88 -0.64 25.23
N GLY A 179 -6.69 -1.87 24.74
CA GLY A 179 -5.73 -2.15 23.66
C GLY A 179 -5.94 -1.27 22.42
N TRP A 180 -7.19 -1.01 22.04
CA TRP A 180 -7.51 -0.10 20.94
C TRP A 180 -7.16 1.37 21.25
N GLN A 181 -7.42 1.83 22.48
CA GLN A 181 -7.05 3.18 22.89
C GLN A 181 -5.52 3.35 22.91
N ARG A 182 -4.80 2.35 23.43
CA ARG A 182 -3.34 2.33 23.43
C ARG A 182 -2.78 2.36 22.00
N LEU A 183 -3.30 1.51 21.11
CA LEU A 183 -2.94 1.50 19.70
C LEU A 183 -3.15 2.87 19.06
N LYS A 184 -4.36 3.43 19.22
CA LYS A 184 -4.76 4.67 18.54
C LYS A 184 -4.06 5.92 19.07
N TRP A 185 -3.82 6.02 20.38
CA TRP A 185 -3.40 7.27 21.03
C TRP A 185 -1.93 7.31 21.41
N VAL A 186 -1.24 6.18 21.44
CA VAL A 186 0.19 6.11 21.83
C VAL A 186 1.01 5.49 20.72
N GLU A 187 0.65 4.26 20.33
CA GLU A 187 1.48 3.44 19.45
C GLU A 187 1.46 3.88 17.99
N LEU A 188 0.28 4.14 17.41
CA LEU A 188 0.17 4.68 16.05
C LEU A 188 0.88 6.03 15.92
N PRO A 189 0.65 7.03 16.80
CA PRO A 189 1.41 8.28 16.78
C PRO A 189 2.92 8.07 16.77
N TYR A 190 3.44 7.25 17.70
CA TYR A 190 4.86 6.94 17.78
C TYR A 190 5.41 6.32 16.49
N ALA A 191 4.71 5.31 15.96
CA ALA A 191 5.13 4.61 14.75
C ALA A 191 4.88 5.39 13.44
N THR A 192 4.13 6.51 13.49
CA THR A 192 3.66 7.21 12.28
C THR A 192 4.83 7.69 11.42
N MET A 193 5.86 8.28 12.01
CA MET A 193 6.98 8.82 11.24
C MET A 193 7.74 7.71 10.50
N GLY A 194 8.07 6.62 11.21
CA GLY A 194 8.71 5.45 10.63
C GLY A 194 7.87 4.81 9.53
N LEU A 195 6.56 4.69 9.77
CA LEU A 195 5.60 4.11 8.82
C LEU A 195 5.49 4.95 7.54
N VAL A 196 5.46 6.28 7.65
CA VAL A 196 5.38 7.18 6.48
C VAL A 196 6.64 7.10 5.64
N TRP A 197 7.83 7.10 6.26
CA TRP A 197 9.09 6.95 5.53
C TRP A 197 9.16 5.60 4.80
N ASN A 198 8.81 4.52 5.50
CA ASN A 198 8.82 3.18 4.90
C ASN A 198 7.72 3.01 3.87
N SER A 199 6.58 3.70 4.00
CA SER A 199 5.54 3.73 2.97
C SER A 199 6.05 4.32 1.65
N MET A 200 6.82 5.42 1.71
CA MET A 200 7.41 6.04 0.52
C MET A 200 8.39 5.08 -0.17
N MET A 201 9.29 4.47 0.60
CA MET A 201 10.24 3.48 0.08
C MET A 201 9.55 2.24 -0.49
N SER A 202 8.51 1.74 0.19
CA SER A 202 7.68 0.63 -0.28
C SER A 202 6.98 0.95 -1.59
N MET A 203 6.45 2.16 -1.75
CA MET A 203 5.81 2.57 -3.01
C MET A 203 6.79 2.51 -4.18
N ALA A 204 8.05 2.89 -3.95
CA ALA A 204 9.12 2.77 -4.95
C ALA A 204 9.34 1.32 -5.40
N GLY A 205 9.34 0.36 -4.46
CA GLY A 205 9.39 -1.08 -4.78
C GLY A 205 8.18 -1.55 -5.60
N GLY A 206 6.99 -0.99 -5.32
CA GLY A 206 5.77 -1.30 -6.07
C GLY A 206 5.84 -0.94 -7.55
N TRP A 207 6.55 0.14 -7.93
CA TRP A 207 6.70 0.55 -9.33
C TRP A 207 7.42 -0.47 -10.20
N PHE A 208 8.44 -1.14 -9.63
CA PHE A 208 9.18 -2.18 -10.34
C PHE A 208 8.26 -3.34 -10.73
N PHE A 209 7.45 -3.81 -9.77
CA PHE A 209 6.50 -4.89 -10.04
C PHE A 209 5.36 -4.45 -10.95
N LEU A 210 4.89 -3.21 -10.83
CA LEU A 210 3.83 -2.68 -11.69
C LEU A 210 4.17 -2.87 -13.18
N MET A 211 5.37 -2.49 -13.59
CA MET A 211 5.80 -2.61 -14.99
C MET A 211 5.75 -4.06 -15.48
N ILE A 212 6.28 -4.98 -14.66
CA ILE A 212 6.34 -6.42 -14.97
C ILE A 212 4.94 -7.03 -15.09
N ASN A 213 4.04 -6.69 -14.16
CA ASN A 213 2.69 -7.24 -14.15
C ASN A 213 1.85 -6.75 -15.34
N GLU A 214 2.02 -5.49 -15.74
CA GLU A 214 1.27 -4.93 -16.87
C GLU A 214 1.74 -5.47 -18.22
N SER A 215 3.02 -5.87 -18.33
CA SER A 215 3.60 -6.39 -19.57
C SER A 215 3.66 -7.93 -19.66
N PHE A 216 3.03 -8.65 -18.73
CA PHE A 216 3.22 -10.10 -18.60
C PHE A 216 2.72 -10.90 -19.81
N ARG A 217 3.57 -11.77 -20.34
CA ARG A 217 3.29 -12.73 -21.41
C ARG A 217 3.78 -14.12 -21.02
N LEU A 218 3.02 -15.15 -21.39
CA LEU A 218 3.39 -16.54 -21.13
C LEU A 218 3.27 -17.38 -22.42
N GLY A 219 4.39 -17.59 -23.10
CA GLY A 219 4.41 -18.23 -24.42
C GLY A 219 3.56 -17.44 -25.41
N GLU A 220 2.62 -18.12 -26.05
CA GLU A 220 1.66 -17.51 -27.00
C GLU A 220 0.49 -16.78 -26.33
N ARG A 221 0.33 -16.90 -25.01
CA ARG A 221 -0.76 -16.23 -24.27
C ARG A 221 -0.30 -14.87 -23.77
N ASP A 222 -1.02 -13.84 -24.20
CA ASP A 222 -0.82 -12.48 -23.73
C ASP A 222 -1.72 -12.21 -22.51
N PHE A 223 -1.13 -11.74 -21.42
CA PHE A 223 -1.82 -11.42 -20.16
C PHE A 223 -1.62 -9.94 -19.80
N ARG A 224 -1.33 -9.10 -20.80
CA ARG A 224 -1.12 -7.67 -20.62
C ARG A 224 -2.35 -6.97 -20.06
N LEU A 225 -2.08 -6.03 -19.17
CA LEU A 225 -3.07 -5.10 -18.63
C LEU A 225 -2.80 -3.70 -19.16
N PRO A 226 -3.83 -2.91 -19.48
CA PRO A 226 -3.63 -1.54 -19.93
C PRO A 226 -2.97 -0.71 -18.83
N GLY A 227 -1.78 -0.19 -19.10
CA GLY A 227 -1.00 0.58 -18.15
C GLY A 227 0.30 1.11 -18.76
N ILE A 228 1.06 1.88 -17.97
CA ILE A 228 2.30 2.48 -18.44
C ILE A 228 3.38 1.42 -18.73
N GLY A 229 3.33 0.28 -18.03
CA GLY A 229 4.22 -0.86 -18.25
C GLY A 229 3.95 -1.56 -19.57
N SER A 230 2.69 -1.81 -19.90
CA SER A 230 2.31 -2.38 -21.20
C SER A 230 2.66 -1.42 -22.35
N TYR A 231 2.43 -0.11 -22.16
CA TYR A 231 2.81 0.92 -23.14
C TYR A 231 4.31 0.91 -23.40
N MET A 232 5.13 0.95 -22.34
CA MET A 232 6.59 0.89 -22.48
C MET A 232 7.04 -0.40 -23.16
N SER A 233 6.48 -1.55 -22.76
CA SER A 233 6.82 -2.84 -23.35
C SER A 233 6.51 -2.90 -24.85
N VAL A 234 5.35 -2.36 -25.28
CA VAL A 234 4.97 -2.33 -26.69
C VAL A 234 5.83 -1.33 -27.48
N ALA A 235 6.15 -0.16 -26.90
CA ALA A 235 7.05 0.79 -27.53
C ALA A 235 8.44 0.19 -27.78
N VAL A 236 8.98 -0.54 -26.80
CA VAL A 236 10.26 -1.29 -26.92
C VAL A 236 10.19 -2.33 -28.02
N GLU A 237 9.11 -3.10 -28.11
CA GLU A 237 8.90 -4.11 -29.16
C GLU A 237 8.87 -3.50 -30.58
N HIS A 238 8.31 -2.30 -30.73
CA HIS A 238 8.24 -1.59 -32.01
C HIS A 238 9.49 -0.76 -32.33
N GLY A 239 10.43 -0.63 -31.40
CA GLY A 239 11.58 0.26 -31.54
C GLY A 239 11.21 1.75 -31.59
N ASP A 240 10.01 2.12 -31.11
CA ASP A 240 9.53 3.51 -31.12
C ASP A 240 10.14 4.29 -29.94
N THR A 241 11.29 4.91 -30.19
CA THR A 241 12.03 5.70 -29.20
C THR A 241 11.25 6.93 -28.73
N GLN A 242 10.38 7.49 -29.58
CA GLN A 242 9.56 8.64 -29.20
C GLN A 242 8.49 8.23 -28.19
N ALA A 243 7.80 7.10 -28.42
CA ALA A 243 6.86 6.54 -27.46
C ALA A 243 7.56 6.20 -26.13
N MET A 244 8.75 5.61 -26.16
CA MET A 244 9.54 5.34 -24.94
C MET A 244 9.81 6.62 -24.13
N CYS A 245 10.22 7.71 -24.80
CA CYS A 245 10.43 9.00 -24.15
C CYS A 245 9.14 9.54 -23.49
N TRP A 246 8.00 9.45 -24.19
CA TRP A 246 6.72 9.87 -23.62
C TRP A 246 6.32 9.05 -22.39
N ALA A 247 6.58 7.74 -22.38
CA ALA A 247 6.33 6.88 -21.23
C ALA A 247 7.23 7.26 -20.03
N ILE A 248 8.52 7.55 -20.25
CA ILE A 248 9.42 8.02 -19.18
C ILE A 248 8.93 9.34 -18.58
N VAL A 249 8.51 10.29 -19.43
CA VAL A 249 7.97 11.57 -18.98
C VAL A 249 6.69 11.36 -18.17
N ALA A 250 5.76 10.54 -18.67
CA ALA A 250 4.51 10.23 -17.97
C ALA A 250 4.77 9.57 -16.60
N MET A 251 5.69 8.61 -16.53
CA MET A 251 6.06 7.95 -15.28
C MET A 251 6.69 8.93 -14.29
N THR A 252 7.59 9.80 -14.76
CA THR A 252 8.22 10.83 -13.94
C THR A 252 7.19 11.81 -13.38
N LEU A 253 6.28 12.29 -14.23
CA LEU A 253 5.18 13.17 -13.81
C LEU A 253 4.27 12.50 -12.79
N MET A 254 3.95 11.21 -12.97
CA MET A 254 3.18 10.44 -12.00
C MET A 254 3.88 10.35 -10.64
N ILE A 255 5.16 10.02 -10.61
CA ILE A 255 5.95 9.91 -9.38
C ILE A 255 6.03 11.26 -8.66
N VAL A 256 6.33 12.34 -9.39
CA VAL A 256 6.38 13.69 -8.83
C VAL A 256 5.00 14.12 -8.33
N ALA A 257 3.92 13.84 -9.07
CA ALA A 257 2.56 14.13 -8.62
C ALA A 257 2.24 13.38 -7.32
N LEU A 258 2.58 12.10 -7.21
CA LEU A 258 2.36 11.33 -5.98
C LEU A 258 3.19 11.88 -4.81
N ASP A 259 4.46 12.22 -5.02
CA ASP A 259 5.32 12.87 -4.02
C ASP A 259 4.69 14.16 -3.49
N GLN A 260 4.28 15.05 -4.39
CA GLN A 260 3.80 16.38 -4.04
C GLN A 260 2.38 16.35 -3.43
N LEU A 261 1.49 15.50 -3.95
CA LEU A 261 0.07 15.49 -3.60
C LEU A 261 -0.26 14.54 -2.43
N LEU A 262 0.48 13.44 -2.29
CA LEU A 262 0.26 12.44 -1.25
C LEU A 262 1.35 12.51 -0.18
N TRP A 263 2.61 12.29 -0.56
CA TRP A 263 3.68 12.02 0.40
C TRP A 263 4.10 13.25 1.21
N ARG A 264 4.42 14.37 0.55
CA ARG A 264 4.81 15.62 1.25
C ARG A 264 3.79 16.10 2.28
N PRO A 265 2.48 16.16 1.98
CA PRO A 265 1.44 16.43 2.97
C PRO A 265 1.47 15.49 4.17
N VAL A 266 1.62 14.20 3.92
CA VAL A 266 1.62 13.16 4.96
C VAL A 266 2.89 13.26 5.81
N VAL A 267 4.05 13.54 5.22
CA VAL A 267 5.32 13.78 5.93
C VAL A 267 5.20 14.99 6.86
N VAL A 268 4.72 16.14 6.35
CA VAL A 268 4.49 17.34 7.18
C VAL A 268 3.53 17.05 8.33
N TRP A 269 2.47 16.28 8.06
CA TRP A 269 1.55 15.85 9.10
C TRP A 269 2.18 14.88 10.12
N ALA A 270 3.10 14.03 9.70
CA ALA A 270 3.77 13.03 10.54
C ALA A 270 4.82 13.64 11.47
N GLN A 271 5.48 14.73 11.05
CA GLN A 271 6.52 15.41 11.84
C GLN A 271 6.06 15.83 13.24
N LYS A 272 4.77 16.14 13.43
CA LYS A 272 4.22 16.50 14.75
C LYS A 272 4.31 15.37 15.79
N PHE A 273 4.57 14.14 15.35
CA PHE A 273 4.71 12.97 16.20
C PHE A 273 6.18 12.61 16.46
N ARG A 274 7.12 13.36 15.88
CA ARG A 274 8.55 13.15 16.10
C ARG A 274 8.88 13.58 17.53
N LEU A 275 9.37 12.62 18.31
CA LEU A 275 9.87 12.84 19.67
C LEU A 275 11.34 13.26 19.57
N GLU A 276 11.59 14.45 19.05
CA GLU A 276 12.91 15.08 19.18
C GLU A 276 12.87 16.04 20.36
N GLU A 277 13.87 15.93 21.24
CA GLU A 277 14.18 16.94 22.24
C GLU A 277 14.35 18.29 21.55
N ALA A 278 13.71 19.31 22.11
CA ALA A 278 13.68 20.71 21.68
C ALA A 278 14.94 21.18 20.92
N GLY A 279 14.97 20.95 19.62
CA GLY A 279 16.00 21.42 18.70
C GLY A 279 15.30 21.99 17.48
N SER A 280 15.52 23.29 17.25
CA SER A 280 14.91 24.15 16.23
C SER A 280 14.47 23.42 14.95
N THR A 281 13.20 23.04 14.87
CA THR A 281 12.63 22.47 13.66
C THR A 281 12.06 23.62 12.83
N GLU A 282 12.68 23.92 11.68
CA GLU A 282 11.98 24.68 10.65
C GLU A 282 10.62 24.02 10.42
N VAL A 283 9.54 24.78 10.53
CA VAL A 283 8.19 24.27 10.31
C VAL A 283 8.10 23.84 8.85
N ALA A 284 8.25 22.54 8.57
CA ALA A 284 8.18 22.06 7.21
C ALA A 284 6.79 22.37 6.66
N SER A 285 6.75 23.12 5.56
CA SER A 285 5.51 23.52 4.93
C SER A 285 5.30 22.71 3.65
N SER A 286 4.06 22.26 3.42
CA SER A 286 3.67 21.66 2.15
C SER A 286 2.87 22.69 1.36
N TRP A 287 3.37 23.06 0.18
CA TRP A 287 2.64 23.93 -0.74
C TRP A 287 1.24 23.38 -1.03
N PHE A 288 1.10 22.07 -1.22
CA PHE A 288 -0.18 21.45 -1.52
C PHE A 288 -1.16 21.55 -0.35
N LEU A 289 -0.70 21.33 0.90
CA LEU A 289 -1.55 21.53 2.08
C LEU A 289 -1.98 23.00 2.22
N ASN A 290 -1.07 23.93 1.96
CA ASN A 290 -1.36 25.37 1.97
C ASN A 290 -2.36 25.75 0.86
N TRP A 291 -2.27 25.11 -0.30
CA TRP A 291 -3.20 25.27 -1.41
C TRP A 291 -4.58 24.67 -1.09
N LEU A 292 -4.62 23.44 -0.57
CA LEU A 292 -5.85 22.74 -0.19
C LEU A 292 -6.57 23.43 0.98
N GLY A 293 -5.81 24.01 1.91
CA GLY A 293 -6.30 24.84 3.01
C GLY A 293 -7.05 26.09 2.55
N ARG A 294 -6.87 26.52 1.29
CA ARG A 294 -7.60 27.64 0.68
C ARG A 294 -8.96 27.23 0.11
N SER A 295 -9.29 25.94 -0.01
CA SER A 295 -10.60 25.49 -0.53
C SER A 295 -11.74 25.70 0.47
N ARG A 296 -12.84 26.31 0.01
CA ARG A 296 -14.05 26.54 0.83
C ARG A 296 -14.86 25.28 1.00
N ILE A 297 -14.93 24.42 -0.02
CA ILE A 297 -15.66 23.15 0.02
C ILE A 297 -15.09 22.25 1.12
N LEU A 298 -13.76 22.16 1.19
CA LEU A 298 -13.08 21.38 2.23
C LEU A 298 -13.20 22.01 3.61
N ALA A 299 -13.23 23.35 3.72
CA ALA A 299 -13.50 24.04 4.98
C ALA A 299 -14.93 23.77 5.50
N LEU A 300 -15.94 23.84 4.63
CA LEU A 300 -17.33 23.53 4.95
C LEU A 300 -17.52 22.04 5.28
N GLY A 301 -16.90 21.15 4.52
CA GLY A 301 -16.87 19.72 4.78
C GLY A 301 -16.26 19.38 6.15
N LYS A 302 -15.11 19.98 6.48
CA LYS A 302 -14.46 19.84 7.80
C LYS A 302 -15.37 20.35 8.94
N LEU A 303 -16.09 21.45 8.75
CA LEU A 303 -17.04 21.98 9.74
C LEU A 303 -18.24 21.06 9.93
N LYS A 304 -18.82 20.54 8.84
CA LYS A 304 -19.96 19.61 8.89
C LYS A 304 -19.57 18.29 9.55
N LEU A 305 -18.39 17.75 9.21
CA LEU A 305 -17.82 16.54 9.82
C LEU A 305 -17.50 16.76 11.30
N ARG A 306 -16.95 17.91 11.70
CA ARG A 306 -16.71 18.26 13.12
C ARG A 306 -18.03 18.35 13.89
N ARG A 307 -19.06 18.98 13.34
CA ARG A 307 -20.40 19.04 13.97
C ARG A 307 -20.99 17.64 14.14
N TRP A 308 -20.88 16.80 13.11
CA TRP A 308 -21.36 15.42 13.17
C TRP A 308 -20.59 14.56 14.19
N ARG A 309 -19.24 14.64 14.22
CA ARG A 309 -18.43 13.95 15.24
C ARG A 309 -18.73 14.44 16.65
N ARG A 310 -18.95 15.74 16.86
CA ARG A 310 -19.35 16.28 18.16
C ARG A 310 -20.73 15.77 18.58
N ARG A 311 -21.70 15.73 17.66
CA ARG A 311 -23.03 15.14 17.92
C ARG A 311 -22.94 13.67 18.28
N ARG A 312 -22.13 12.88 17.56
CA ARG A 312 -21.89 11.47 17.91
C ARG A 312 -21.13 11.29 19.22
N ALA A 313 -20.16 12.14 19.53
CA ALA A 313 -19.43 12.08 20.80
C ALA A 313 -20.31 12.48 21.99
N ALA A 314 -21.21 13.46 21.81
CA ALA A 314 -22.23 13.86 22.78
C ALA A 314 -23.37 12.83 22.91
N ALA A 315 -23.68 12.08 21.85
CA ALA A 315 -24.60 10.94 21.92
C ALA A 315 -23.95 9.69 22.55
N ALA A 316 -22.62 9.59 22.52
CA ALA A 316 -21.85 8.49 23.10
C ALA A 316 -21.38 8.76 24.54
N SER A 317 -21.64 9.93 25.11
CA SER A 317 -21.38 10.26 26.52
C SER A 317 -22.48 9.67 27.43
N GLY A 318 -22.64 8.35 27.40
CA GLY A 318 -23.17 7.60 28.54
C GLY A 318 -22.06 7.38 29.57
N PRO A 319 -22.40 7.02 30.83
CA PRO A 319 -21.40 6.73 31.85
C PRO A 319 -20.39 5.69 31.34
N PRO A 320 -19.09 5.82 31.66
CA PRO A 320 -18.08 4.88 31.19
C PRO A 320 -18.45 3.50 31.71
N ALA A 321 -18.96 2.64 30.83
CA ALA A 321 -19.19 1.25 31.16
C ALA A 321 -17.83 0.69 31.60
N ARG A 322 -17.73 0.31 32.88
CA ARG A 322 -16.63 -0.51 33.42
C ARG A 322 -16.63 -1.84 32.67
N ARG A 323 -16.05 -1.86 31.47
CA ARG A 323 -15.70 -3.10 30.80
C ARG A 323 -14.45 -3.59 31.50
N SER A 324 -14.65 -4.57 32.37
CA SER A 324 -13.58 -5.37 32.92
C SER A 324 -12.73 -5.87 31.76
N SER A 325 -11.46 -5.50 31.77
CA SER A 325 -10.44 -6.14 30.94
C SER A 325 -10.33 -7.58 31.42
N ARG A 326 -11.21 -8.46 30.94
CA ARG A 326 -10.98 -9.90 31.01
C ARG A 326 -9.69 -10.14 30.23
N GLY A 327 -8.64 -10.54 30.95
CA GLY A 327 -7.37 -10.95 30.37
C GLY A 327 -7.64 -12.00 29.29
N ALA A 328 -7.53 -11.58 28.03
CA ALA A 328 -7.73 -12.45 26.87
C ALA A 328 -6.45 -13.24 26.57
N SER A 329 -5.84 -13.87 27.57
CA SER A 329 -4.63 -14.69 27.39
C SER A 329 -4.96 -16.14 26.97
N GLY A 330 -6.23 -16.56 27.04
CA GLY A 330 -6.69 -17.90 26.65
C GLY A 330 -7.14 -18.05 25.19
N PRO A 331 -8.09 -17.22 24.69
CA PRO A 331 -8.63 -17.36 23.33
C PRO A 331 -7.63 -16.92 22.25
N GLN A 332 -6.88 -15.86 22.50
CA GLN A 332 -5.89 -15.33 21.55
C GLN A 332 -4.73 -16.30 21.36
N ARG A 333 -4.25 -16.95 22.44
CA ARG A 333 -3.22 -17.98 22.36
C ARG A 333 -3.69 -19.21 21.57
N ARG A 334 -4.94 -19.63 21.73
CA ARG A 334 -5.54 -20.73 20.94
C ARG A 334 -5.69 -20.36 19.47
N LEU A 335 -6.08 -19.11 19.17
CA LEU A 335 -6.15 -18.59 17.81
C LEU A 335 -4.76 -18.54 17.16
N SER A 336 -3.73 -18.08 17.89
CA SER A 336 -2.34 -18.08 17.41
C SER A 336 -1.82 -19.49 17.13
N TRP A 337 -2.14 -20.47 17.96
CA TRP A 337 -1.80 -21.88 17.72
C TRP A 337 -2.58 -22.49 16.54
N ALA A 338 -3.86 -22.19 16.41
CA ALA A 338 -4.67 -22.65 15.28
C ALA A 338 -4.17 -22.06 13.96
N ALA A 339 -3.86 -20.76 13.94
CA ALA A 339 -3.26 -20.08 12.80
C ALA A 339 -1.88 -20.66 12.47
N PHE A 340 -1.06 -20.99 13.47
CA PHE A 340 0.24 -21.62 13.28
C PHE A 340 0.13 -23.02 12.66
N LEU A 341 -0.75 -23.87 13.17
CA LEU A 341 -0.98 -25.21 12.63
C LEU A 341 -1.57 -25.15 11.21
N LEU A 342 -2.48 -24.21 10.96
CA LEU A 342 -3.05 -23.98 9.63
C LEU A 342 -1.99 -23.49 8.64
N LEU A 343 -1.11 -22.58 9.05
CA LEU A 343 0.01 -22.12 8.23
C LEU A 343 1.00 -23.26 7.93
N LEU A 344 1.38 -24.04 8.94
CA LEU A 344 2.27 -25.20 8.78
C LEU A 344 1.68 -26.23 7.81
N THR A 345 0.40 -26.56 7.96
CA THR A 345 -0.28 -27.50 7.06
C THR A 345 -0.42 -26.95 5.65
N ALA A 346 -0.73 -25.66 5.48
CA ALA A 346 -0.77 -25.01 4.18
C ALA A 346 0.61 -24.98 3.49
N LEU A 347 1.68 -24.68 4.23
CA LEU A 347 3.06 -24.71 3.73
C LEU A 347 3.50 -26.12 3.36
N ALA A 348 3.19 -27.12 4.19
CA ALA A 348 3.50 -28.52 3.90
C ALA A 348 2.73 -29.02 2.67
N ALA A 349 1.44 -28.70 2.55
CA ALA A 349 0.63 -29.06 1.39
C ALA A 349 1.10 -28.35 0.11
N GLY A 350 1.47 -27.07 0.21
CA GLY A 350 2.04 -26.29 -0.89
C GLY A 350 3.38 -26.85 -1.34
N GLY A 351 4.28 -27.17 -0.39
CA GLY A 351 5.57 -27.81 -0.65
C GLY A 351 5.43 -29.18 -1.30
N MET A 352 4.49 -30.00 -0.83
CA MET A 352 4.19 -31.31 -1.44
C MET A 352 3.65 -31.18 -2.87
N LYS A 353 2.76 -30.22 -3.14
CA LYS A 353 2.30 -29.94 -4.50
C LYS A 353 3.43 -29.46 -5.40
N LEU A 354 4.31 -28.60 -4.89
CA LEU A 354 5.48 -28.14 -5.63
C LEU A 354 6.40 -29.31 -5.97
N LEU A 355 6.69 -30.19 -5.01
CA LEU A 355 7.48 -31.40 -5.23
C LEU A 355 6.84 -32.32 -6.27
N HIS A 356 5.53 -32.54 -6.20
CA HIS A 356 4.80 -33.29 -7.22
C HIS A 356 4.93 -32.69 -8.62
N LEU A 357 4.90 -31.35 -8.74
CA LEU A 357 5.10 -30.67 -10.02
C LEU A 357 6.55 -30.81 -10.51
N LEU A 358 7.53 -30.68 -9.63
CA LEU A 358 8.96 -30.79 -9.97
C LEU A 358 9.35 -32.22 -10.38
N VAL A 359 8.72 -33.24 -9.79
CA VAL A 359 8.89 -34.64 -10.20
C VAL A 359 8.35 -34.89 -11.62
N GLY A 360 7.39 -34.10 -12.07
CA GLY A 360 6.87 -34.16 -13.44
C GLY A 360 7.79 -33.54 -14.51
N VAL A 361 8.86 -32.85 -14.11
CA VAL A 361 9.81 -32.20 -15.03
C VAL A 361 10.87 -33.20 -15.46
N SER A 362 11.12 -33.30 -16.77
CA SER A 362 12.08 -34.27 -17.31
C SER A 362 13.52 -33.92 -16.94
N LEU A 363 14.40 -34.94 -16.89
CA LEU A 363 15.84 -34.72 -16.66
C LEU A 363 16.46 -33.82 -17.75
N VAL A 364 15.94 -33.88 -18.97
CA VAL A 364 16.38 -33.05 -20.10
C VAL A 364 16.08 -31.58 -19.83
N ASP A 365 14.88 -31.25 -19.33
CA ASP A 365 14.52 -29.87 -18.99
C ASP A 365 15.43 -29.33 -17.87
N TRP A 366 15.71 -30.15 -16.85
CA TRP A 366 16.64 -29.80 -15.78
C TRP A 366 18.06 -29.51 -16.28
N LEU A 367 18.58 -30.33 -17.18
CA LEU A 367 19.89 -30.10 -17.80
C LEU A 367 19.89 -28.83 -18.66
N THR A 368 18.79 -28.55 -19.35
CA THR A 368 18.64 -27.32 -20.16
C THR A 368 18.65 -26.07 -19.29
N VAL A 369 17.91 -26.09 -18.17
CA VAL A 369 17.91 -24.99 -17.18
C VAL A 369 19.30 -24.81 -16.57
N ALA A 370 19.99 -25.90 -16.22
CA ALA A 370 21.34 -25.84 -15.66
C ALA A 370 22.35 -25.23 -16.66
N ALA A 371 22.32 -25.68 -17.92
CA ALA A 371 23.17 -25.15 -18.98
C ALA A 371 22.89 -23.67 -19.25
N ALA A 372 21.62 -23.27 -19.33
CA ALA A 372 21.23 -21.86 -19.51
C ALA A 372 21.66 -20.98 -18.33
N SER A 373 21.58 -21.50 -17.10
CA SER A 373 22.02 -20.82 -15.89
C SER A 373 23.54 -20.61 -15.88
N LEU A 374 24.30 -21.65 -16.25
CA LEU A 374 25.77 -21.57 -16.38
C LEU A 374 26.19 -20.63 -17.51
N GLY A 375 25.49 -20.63 -18.64
CA GLY A 375 25.73 -19.67 -19.73
C GLY A 375 25.46 -18.22 -19.30
N THR A 376 24.41 -18.00 -18.52
CA THR A 376 24.10 -16.68 -17.94
C THR A 376 25.19 -16.24 -16.95
N LEU A 377 25.66 -17.14 -16.09
CA LEU A 377 26.77 -16.88 -15.16
C LEU A 377 28.06 -16.53 -15.92
N GLY A 378 28.40 -17.31 -16.96
CA GLY A 378 29.56 -17.05 -17.80
C GLY A 378 29.51 -15.67 -18.46
N ARG A 379 28.33 -15.24 -18.93
CA ARG A 379 28.13 -13.89 -19.49
C ARG A 379 28.35 -12.76 -18.48
N VAL A 380 28.13 -13.00 -17.18
CA VAL A 380 28.31 -11.98 -16.13
C VAL A 380 29.76 -11.90 -15.66
N LEU A 381 30.51 -13.00 -15.77
CA LEU A 381 31.91 -13.09 -15.33
C LEU A 381 32.92 -12.66 -16.41
N LEU A 382 32.51 -12.65 -17.67
CA LEU A 382 33.26 -12.13 -18.82
C LEU A 382 32.86 -10.66 -19.07
#